data_AF-A0A397RZ18-F1
#
_entry.id   AF-A0A397RZ18-F1
#
_cell.length_a   1.000
_cell.length_b   1.000
_cell.length_c   1.000
_cell.angle_alpha   90.00
_cell.angle_beta   90.00
_cell.angle_gamma   90.00
#
_symmetry.space_group_name_H-M   'P 1'
#
loop_
_entity.id
_entity.type
_entity.pdbx_description
1 polymer ?
#
loop_
_entity_poly.entity_id
_entity_poly.type
_entity_poly.pdbx_seq_one_letter_code
_entity_poly.pdbx_strand_id
1 'polypeptide(L)'
;MMAANNINSIESRYLHSAVLAPDGKIIVYGGLTDALGEEYMKVAPDLAVLNTNTFPFEWTVPQVSSIVGTIPSLACHSADLVGNHMIVAFGNITRSNAPSIEINPKIYILNVMNYTWVNTFDPSTNITQPQPVVIKDGTTKMKIIIGSLCGVIGIAIIIVAFLYYKWKKKDDKTLRIPSERR
;
A
#
# COMPACT_ATOMS: atom_id res chain seq x y z
N MET A 1 -27.56 15.96 6.21
CA MET A 1 -27.60 15.64 4.76
C MET A 1 -26.40 14.74 4.49
N MET A 2 -26.63 13.45 4.21
CA MET A 2 -25.56 12.46 4.01
C MET A 2 -24.91 12.73 2.65
N ALA A 3 -23.64 13.14 2.62
CA ALA A 3 -22.89 13.26 1.38
C ALA A 3 -22.55 11.86 0.87
N ALA A 4 -23.01 11.54 -0.34
CA ALA A 4 -22.75 10.27 -0.99
C ALA A 4 -21.24 10.08 -1.25
N ASN A 5 -20.74 8.88 -0.94
CA ASN A 5 -19.39 8.44 -1.27
C ASN A 5 -19.22 8.38 -2.80
N ASN A 6 -18.77 9.47 -3.42
CA ASN A 6 -18.48 9.50 -4.85
C ASN A 6 -17.04 9.08 -5.12
N ILE A 7 -16.82 7.76 -5.25
CA ILE A 7 -15.54 7.14 -5.63
C ILE A 7 -15.04 7.59 -7.02
N ASN A 8 -15.88 8.21 -7.87
CA ASN A 8 -15.48 8.83 -9.13
C ASN A 8 -14.82 10.23 -8.96
N SER A 9 -14.45 10.63 -7.74
CA SER A 9 -13.92 11.99 -7.46
C SER A 9 -12.47 12.03 -6.98
N ILE A 10 -11.76 10.90 -6.92
CA ILE A 10 -10.34 10.88 -6.55
C ILE A 10 -9.49 10.99 -7.81
N GLU A 11 -8.86 12.15 -7.99
CA GLU A 11 -7.99 12.39 -9.14
C GLU A 11 -6.67 11.61 -9.05
N SER A 12 -6.16 11.25 -10.22
CA SER A 12 -4.78 10.81 -10.44
C SER A 12 -3.81 11.83 -9.88
N ARG A 13 -2.72 11.37 -9.26
CA ARG A 13 -1.78 12.28 -8.59
C ARG A 13 -0.34 11.81 -8.59
N TYR A 14 0.58 12.76 -8.64
CA TYR A 14 2.02 12.57 -8.47
C TYR A 14 2.57 13.56 -7.44
N LEU A 15 3.79 13.32 -6.93
CA LEU A 15 4.44 14.16 -5.89
C LEU A 15 3.61 14.31 -4.59
N HIS A 16 2.76 13.32 -4.32
CA HIS A 16 2.03 13.16 -3.07
C HIS A 16 2.88 12.36 -2.05
N SER A 17 2.43 12.31 -0.80
CA SER A 17 2.95 11.36 0.18
C SER A 17 1.85 10.40 0.63
N ALA A 18 2.26 9.26 1.20
CA ALA A 18 1.34 8.29 1.77
C ALA A 18 1.93 7.66 3.03
N VAL A 19 1.07 7.34 4.00
CA VAL A 19 1.44 6.66 5.24
C VAL A 19 0.51 5.47 5.50
N LEU A 20 1.04 4.40 6.13
CA LEU A 20 0.26 3.25 6.57
C LEU A 20 -0.23 3.49 8.01
N ALA A 21 -1.52 3.73 8.18
CA ALA A 21 -2.14 3.93 9.49
C ALA A 21 -2.21 2.63 10.32
N PRO A 22 -2.34 2.72 11.66
CA PRO A 22 -2.33 1.54 12.55
C PRO A 22 -3.51 0.58 12.32
N ASP A 23 -4.59 1.04 11.71
CA ASP A 23 -5.76 0.25 11.35
C ASP A 23 -5.62 -0.45 9.98
N GLY A 24 -4.43 -0.40 9.36
CA GLY A 24 -4.13 -1.01 8.08
C GLY A 24 -4.54 -0.16 6.86
N LYS A 25 -5.14 1.01 7.04
CA LYS A 25 -5.48 1.89 5.90
C LYS A 25 -4.26 2.66 5.42
N ILE A 26 -4.18 2.91 4.11
CA ILE A 26 -3.18 3.82 3.54
C ILE A 26 -3.82 5.18 3.37
N ILE A 27 -3.20 6.22 3.94
CA ILE A 27 -3.65 7.60 3.85
C ILE A 27 -2.75 8.30 2.85
N VAL A 28 -3.35 8.86 1.80
CA VAL A 28 -2.67 9.60 0.74
C VAL A 28 -3.01 11.08 0.88
N TYR A 29 -1.99 11.93 0.89
CA TYR A 29 -2.18 13.37 1.04
C TYR A 29 -1.44 14.17 -0.05
N GLY A 30 -2.16 15.17 -0.56
CA GLY A 30 -1.66 16.17 -1.50
C GLY A 30 -1.26 15.56 -2.86
N GLY A 31 -0.30 16.23 -3.49
CA GLY A 31 0.16 15.96 -4.84
C GLY A 31 -0.40 16.92 -5.87
N LEU A 32 -0.02 16.66 -7.11
CA LEU A 32 -0.46 17.38 -8.30
C LEU A 32 -1.24 16.45 -9.21
N THR A 33 -2.26 16.99 -9.87
CA THR A 33 -2.95 16.32 -10.97
C THR A 33 -2.49 16.89 -12.31
N ASP A 34 -2.62 16.10 -13.37
CA ASP A 34 -2.49 16.57 -14.75
C ASP A 34 -3.91 16.80 -15.28
N ALA A 35 -4.31 18.06 -15.38
CA ALA A 35 -5.62 18.45 -15.86
C ALA A 35 -5.48 19.09 -17.24
N LEU A 36 -5.84 18.35 -18.29
CA LEU A 36 -6.16 18.87 -19.63
C LEU A 36 -5.13 19.87 -20.21
N GLY A 37 -3.83 19.61 -20.02
CA GLY A 37 -2.75 20.43 -20.59
C GLY A 37 -2.27 21.58 -19.70
N GLU A 38 -2.80 21.73 -18.49
CA GLU A 38 -2.21 22.57 -17.44
C GLU A 38 -1.36 21.71 -16.51
N GLU A 39 -0.03 21.80 -16.68
CA GLU A 39 0.90 21.15 -15.77
C GLU A 39 0.82 21.78 -14.37
N TYR A 40 0.91 20.94 -13.32
CA TYR A 40 1.07 21.33 -11.90
C TYR A 40 -0.16 21.89 -11.18
N MET A 41 -1.33 21.26 -11.34
CA MET A 41 -2.57 21.68 -10.70
C MET A 41 -2.80 21.03 -9.34
N LYS A 42 -3.46 21.74 -8.42
CA LYS A 42 -3.96 21.19 -7.17
C LYS A 42 -4.87 19.98 -7.44
N VAL A 43 -4.60 18.87 -6.75
CA VAL A 43 -5.44 17.67 -6.78
C VAL A 43 -6.75 17.84 -6.00
N ALA A 44 -7.79 17.13 -6.40
CA ALA A 44 -9.02 16.94 -5.64
C ALA A 44 -9.34 15.44 -5.45
N PRO A 45 -9.71 14.99 -4.22
CA PRO A 45 -9.56 15.69 -2.94
C PRO A 45 -8.10 15.73 -2.48
N ASP A 46 -7.78 16.59 -1.52
CA ASP A 46 -6.44 16.65 -0.93
C ASP A 46 -6.07 15.38 -0.16
N LEU A 47 -7.04 14.73 0.47
CA LEU A 47 -6.83 13.51 1.25
C LEU A 47 -7.73 12.38 0.75
N ALA A 48 -7.13 11.22 0.48
CA ALA A 48 -7.80 10.00 0.08
C ALA A 48 -7.30 8.83 0.94
N VAL A 49 -8.18 7.86 1.20
CA VAL A 49 -7.85 6.72 2.06
C VAL A 49 -8.17 5.41 1.34
N LEU A 50 -7.17 4.55 1.24
CA LEU A 50 -7.29 3.21 0.72
C LEU A 50 -7.47 2.22 1.88
N ASN A 51 -8.63 1.58 1.93
CA ASN A 51 -8.89 0.47 2.83
C ASN A 51 -8.25 -0.80 2.28
N THR A 52 -7.16 -1.25 2.91
CA THR A 52 -6.46 -2.48 2.51
C THR A 52 -7.00 -3.73 3.20
N ASN A 53 -7.95 -3.58 4.12
CA ASN A 53 -8.57 -4.70 4.84
C ASN A 53 -9.73 -5.36 4.09
N THR A 54 -10.10 -4.84 2.92
CA THR A 54 -11.18 -5.36 2.07
C THR A 54 -10.63 -6.00 0.80
N PHE A 55 -11.43 -6.86 0.16
CA PHE A 55 -11.12 -7.37 -1.18
C PHE A 55 -12.36 -7.23 -2.08
N PRO A 56 -12.31 -6.37 -3.13
CA PRO A 56 -11.18 -5.54 -3.54
C PRO A 56 -10.87 -4.43 -2.52
N PHE A 57 -9.69 -3.81 -2.64
CA PHE A 57 -9.39 -2.61 -1.86
C PHE A 57 -10.36 -1.49 -2.21
N GLU A 58 -10.78 -0.74 -1.20
CA GLU A 58 -11.80 0.31 -1.35
C GLU A 58 -11.21 1.69 -1.07
N TRP A 59 -11.49 2.63 -1.97
CA TRP A 59 -11.12 4.03 -1.78
C TRP A 59 -12.24 4.81 -1.11
N THR A 60 -11.87 5.71 -0.21
CA THR A 60 -12.80 6.64 0.45
C THR A 60 -12.21 8.04 0.52
N VAL A 61 -13.09 9.03 0.56
CA VAL A 61 -12.75 10.43 0.82
C VAL A 61 -13.29 10.77 2.21
N PRO A 62 -12.45 10.80 3.25
CA PRO A 62 -12.93 11.08 4.60
C PRO A 62 -13.36 12.54 4.76
N GLN A 63 -14.22 12.79 5.74
CA GLN A 63 -14.53 14.15 6.15
C GLN A 63 -13.35 14.70 6.96
N VAL A 64 -12.59 15.59 6.32
CA VAL A 64 -11.43 16.25 6.94
C VAL A 64 -11.90 17.49 7.70
N SER A 65 -11.41 17.67 8.93
CA SER A 65 -11.64 18.89 9.70
C SER A 65 -10.33 19.48 10.21
N SER A 66 -10.36 20.71 10.74
CA SER A 66 -9.17 21.37 11.27
C SER A 66 -9.53 22.24 12.46
N ILE A 67 -8.75 22.14 13.54
CA ILE A 67 -8.81 23.05 14.69
C ILE A 67 -7.71 24.13 14.63
N VAL A 68 -6.86 24.10 13.59
CA VAL A 68 -5.69 24.98 13.44
C VAL A 68 -5.82 25.95 12.27
N GLY A 69 -7.00 26.02 11.66
CA GLY A 69 -7.29 26.85 10.49
C GLY A 69 -7.09 26.14 9.16
N THR A 70 -6.93 26.90 8.10
CA THR A 70 -6.81 26.35 6.74
C THR A 70 -5.46 25.67 6.54
N ILE A 71 -5.50 24.42 6.06
CA ILE A 71 -4.30 23.68 5.66
C ILE A 71 -4.14 23.82 4.15
N PRO A 72 -2.98 24.29 3.65
CA PRO A 72 -2.75 24.35 2.21
C PRO A 72 -2.69 22.94 1.63
N SER A 73 -3.10 22.78 0.38
CA SER A 73 -2.74 21.59 -0.38
C SER A 73 -1.25 21.62 -0.71
N LEU A 74 -0.57 20.49 -0.57
CA LEU A 74 0.89 20.40 -0.71
C LEU A 74 1.30 19.36 -1.75
N ALA A 75 2.38 19.62 -2.46
CA ALA A 75 3.11 18.65 -3.28
C ALA A 75 4.59 18.69 -2.94
N CYS A 76 5.36 17.66 -3.32
CA CYS A 76 6.79 17.54 -3.00
C CYS A 76 7.10 17.64 -1.49
N HIS A 77 6.12 17.32 -0.63
CA HIS A 77 6.28 17.30 0.81
C HIS A 77 6.71 15.90 1.26
N SER A 78 7.20 15.79 2.49
CA SER A 78 7.36 14.50 3.16
C SER A 78 6.23 14.28 4.15
N ALA A 79 5.92 13.01 4.39
CA ALA A 79 5.06 12.63 5.51
C ALA A 79 5.57 11.35 6.17
N ASP A 80 5.34 11.27 7.48
CA ASP A 80 5.58 10.08 8.28
C ASP A 80 4.48 9.90 9.32
N LEU A 81 4.34 8.69 9.85
CA LEU A 81 3.36 8.37 10.88
C LEU A 81 4.05 8.11 12.22
N VAL A 82 3.64 8.84 13.25
CA VAL A 82 4.04 8.58 14.63
C VAL A 82 2.79 8.39 15.50
N GLY A 83 2.56 7.15 15.95
CA GLY A 83 1.34 6.77 16.64
C GLY A 83 0.11 6.95 15.75
N ASN A 84 -0.85 7.77 16.19
CA ASN A 84 -2.06 8.10 15.42
C ASN A 84 -1.96 9.45 14.69
N HIS A 85 -0.74 9.97 14.52
CA HIS A 85 -0.52 11.28 13.92
C HIS A 85 0.33 11.15 12.66
N MET A 86 -0.24 11.53 11.52
CA MET A 86 0.52 11.77 10.31
C MET A 86 1.12 13.16 10.40
N ILE A 87 2.44 13.24 10.30
CA ILE A 87 3.20 14.50 10.31
C ILE A 87 3.58 14.80 8.87
N VAL A 88 3.10 15.93 8.35
CA VAL A 88 3.41 16.41 7.01
C VAL A 88 4.36 17.59 7.11
N ALA A 89 5.52 17.51 6.46
CA ALA A 89 6.54 18.54 6.54
C ALA A 89 6.86 19.16 5.18
N PHE A 90 6.87 20.49 5.18
CA PHE A 90 7.37 21.33 4.09
C PHE A 90 6.63 21.13 2.75
N GLY A 91 7.35 21.22 1.63
CA GLY A 91 6.81 21.07 0.26
C GLY A 91 6.36 22.38 -0.37
N ASN A 92 5.65 22.28 -1.49
CA ASN A 92 5.14 23.40 -2.26
C ASN A 92 3.63 23.51 -2.10
N ILE A 93 3.14 24.73 -1.92
CA ILE A 93 1.70 25.03 -1.86
C ILE A 93 1.13 24.95 -3.27
N THR A 94 0.10 24.13 -3.43
CA THR A 94 -0.57 23.90 -4.71
C THR A 94 -1.86 24.69 -4.83
N ARG A 95 -2.18 25.13 -6.05
CA ARG A 95 -3.35 25.97 -6.35
C ARG A 95 -4.08 25.41 -7.55
N SER A 96 -5.38 25.70 -7.64
CA SER A 96 -6.22 25.14 -8.71
C SER A 96 -5.99 25.76 -10.08
N ASN A 97 -5.33 26.92 -10.21
CA ASN A 97 -5.16 27.64 -11.49
C ASN A 97 -3.77 28.30 -11.62
N ALA A 98 -2.76 27.76 -10.92
CA ALA A 98 -1.42 28.34 -10.94
C ALA A 98 -0.35 27.32 -10.54
N PRO A 99 0.88 27.43 -11.09
CA PRO A 99 2.00 26.58 -10.71
C PRO A 99 2.33 26.69 -9.22
N SER A 100 2.80 25.58 -8.65
CA SER A 100 3.12 25.43 -7.23
C SER A 100 4.50 26.00 -6.89
N ILE A 101 4.67 27.32 -7.02
CA ILE A 101 5.96 28.02 -6.84
C ILE A 101 6.19 28.44 -5.37
N GLU A 102 5.12 28.59 -4.58
CA GLU A 102 5.22 28.98 -3.18
C GLU A 102 5.67 27.79 -2.32
N ILE A 103 6.76 27.99 -1.56
CA ILE A 103 7.30 26.97 -0.65
C ILE A 103 6.60 27.10 0.70
N ASN A 104 6.14 25.97 1.24
CA ASN A 104 5.64 25.86 2.60
C ASN A 104 6.79 25.51 3.57
N PRO A 105 7.14 26.39 4.53
CA PRO A 105 8.14 26.07 5.56
C PRO A 105 7.54 25.41 6.80
N LYS A 106 6.22 25.16 6.84
CA LYS A 106 5.50 24.71 8.03
C LYS A 106 5.33 23.19 8.07
N ILE A 107 5.08 22.69 9.28
CA ILE A 107 4.70 21.30 9.55
C ILE A 107 3.22 21.29 9.94
N TYR A 108 2.51 20.26 9.49
CA TYR A 108 1.10 20.02 9.80
C TYR A 108 0.92 18.62 10.39
N ILE A 109 0.00 18.48 11.34
CA ILE A 109 -0.21 17.22 12.07
C ILE A 109 -1.67 16.82 11.90
N LEU A 110 -1.90 15.65 11.32
CA LEU A 110 -3.22 15.07 11.11
C LEU A 110 -3.43 13.91 12.09
N ASN A 111 -4.46 14.00 12.94
CA ASN A 111 -4.95 12.85 13.68
C ASN A 111 -5.69 11.90 12.72
N VAL A 112 -5.13 10.71 12.51
CA VAL A 112 -5.63 9.75 11.50
C VAL A 112 -6.88 8.99 11.95
N MET A 113 -7.23 9.05 13.24
CA MET A 113 -8.43 8.37 13.76
C MET A 113 -9.71 9.06 13.34
N ASN A 114 -9.66 10.38 13.16
CA ASN A 114 -10.82 11.23 12.86
C ASN A 114 -10.55 12.26 11.75
N TYR A 115 -9.41 12.15 11.06
CA TYR A 115 -8.98 13.03 9.97
C TYR A 115 -9.05 14.53 10.33
N THR A 116 -8.62 14.86 11.55
CA THR A 116 -8.60 16.24 12.04
C THR A 116 -7.18 16.78 12.11
N TRP A 117 -6.93 17.93 11.49
CA TRP A 117 -5.67 18.65 11.63
C TRP A 117 -5.59 19.32 13.01
N VAL A 118 -4.50 19.05 13.73
CA VAL A 118 -4.27 19.43 15.14
C VAL A 118 -2.94 20.18 15.29
N ASN A 119 -2.80 20.96 16.38
CA ASN A 119 -1.57 21.70 16.73
C ASN A 119 -0.78 21.02 17.86
N THR A 120 -1.29 19.92 18.41
CA THR A 120 -0.65 19.19 19.49
C THR A 120 -0.32 17.78 19.02
N PHE A 121 0.87 17.34 19.41
CA PHE A 121 1.35 15.99 19.19
C PHE A 121 1.79 15.45 20.52
N ASP A 122 1.06 14.46 21.02
CA ASP A 122 1.45 13.71 22.20
C ASP A 122 1.93 12.31 21.76
N PRO A 123 3.25 12.04 21.72
CA PRO A 123 3.76 10.74 21.35
C PRO A 123 3.40 9.66 22.39
N SER A 124 3.05 10.05 23.62
CA SER A 124 2.83 9.11 24.72
C SER A 124 1.49 8.35 24.63
N THR A 125 0.54 8.82 23.84
CA THR A 125 -0.83 8.28 23.88
C THR A 125 -0.99 6.92 23.20
N ASN A 126 0.01 6.38 22.48
CA ASN A 126 -0.08 5.07 21.81
C ASN A 126 1.23 4.29 21.72
N ILE A 127 2.26 4.66 22.48
CA ILE A 127 3.34 3.70 22.73
C ILE A 127 2.78 2.74 23.78
N THR A 128 2.29 1.58 23.35
CA THR A 128 2.47 0.40 24.19
C THR A 128 3.98 0.34 24.39
N GLN A 129 4.47 0.87 25.52
CA GLN A 129 5.85 0.68 25.90
C GLN A 129 6.15 -0.80 25.69
N PRO A 130 7.31 -1.19 25.14
CA PRO A 130 7.73 -2.56 25.25
C PRO A 130 7.81 -2.85 26.75
N GLN A 131 6.73 -3.42 27.29
CA GLN A 131 6.73 -4.05 28.60
C GLN A 131 7.92 -5.01 28.55
N PRO A 132 8.76 -5.06 29.60
CA PRO A 132 9.79 -6.09 29.67
C PRO A 132 9.08 -7.41 29.41
N VAL A 133 9.49 -8.10 28.35
CA VAL A 133 8.89 -9.37 27.96
C VAL A 133 9.16 -10.33 29.11
N VAL A 134 8.21 -10.45 30.02
CA VAL A 134 8.11 -11.61 30.90
C VAL A 134 7.73 -12.74 29.95
N ILE A 135 8.73 -13.48 29.46
CA ILE A 135 8.52 -14.72 28.73
C ILE A 135 7.86 -15.68 29.74
N LYS A 136 6.53 -15.66 29.78
CA LYS A 136 5.78 -16.83 30.20
C LYS A 136 5.71 -17.70 28.96
N ASP A 137 6.54 -18.74 28.98
CA ASP A 137 6.55 -19.81 28.01
C ASP A 137 5.13 -20.39 27.91
N GLY A 138 4.42 -19.93 26.89
CA GLY A 138 3.03 -20.23 26.61
C GLY A 138 2.94 -20.59 25.15
N THR A 139 3.39 -21.81 24.82
CA THR A 139 3.35 -22.42 23.50
C THR A 139 2.00 -22.19 22.82
N THR A 140 1.92 -21.21 21.93
CA THR A 140 0.79 -21.03 21.03
C THR A 140 1.18 -21.64 19.69
N LYS A 141 0.62 -22.82 19.41
CA LYS A 141 0.83 -23.58 18.16
C LYS A 141 0.33 -22.76 16.96
N MET A 142 1.20 -21.94 16.35
CA MET A 142 0.97 -21.43 15.00
C MET A 142 1.32 -22.52 13.98
N LYS A 143 0.31 -23.07 13.30
CA LYS A 143 0.50 -23.93 12.13
C LYS A 143 0.78 -23.04 10.90
N ILE A 144 2.04 -22.87 10.56
CA ILE A 144 2.48 -22.28 9.30
C ILE A 144 2.36 -23.39 8.23
N ILE A 145 1.41 -23.28 7.30
CA ILE A 145 1.38 -24.10 6.08
C ILE A 145 2.15 -23.34 5.00
N ILE A 146 3.49 -23.43 5.03
CA ILE A 146 4.35 -23.13 3.89
C ILE A 146 4.94 -24.47 3.47
N GLY A 147 4.22 -25.19 2.62
CA GLY A 147 4.64 -26.53 2.21
C GLY A 147 3.67 -27.28 1.31
N SER A 148 2.71 -26.61 0.67
CA SER A 148 1.73 -27.29 -0.18
C SER A 148 1.89 -26.97 -1.67
N LEU A 149 2.31 -25.75 -2.05
CA LEU A 149 2.51 -25.41 -3.47
C LEU A 149 3.83 -25.94 -4.05
N CYS A 150 4.95 -25.86 -3.33
CA CYS A 150 6.24 -26.34 -3.85
C CYS A 150 6.28 -27.87 -4.03
N GLY A 151 5.62 -28.61 -3.14
CA GLY A 151 5.56 -30.07 -3.21
C GLY A 151 4.77 -30.58 -4.41
N VAL A 152 3.61 -29.97 -4.69
CA VAL A 152 2.75 -30.36 -5.83
C VAL A 152 3.44 -30.08 -7.16
N ILE A 153 4.09 -28.92 -7.29
CA ILE A 153 4.83 -28.56 -8.52
C ILE A 153 6.02 -29.51 -8.71
N GLY A 154 6.76 -29.83 -7.65
CA GLY A 154 7.89 -30.77 -7.72
C GLY A 154 7.46 -32.18 -8.15
N ILE A 155 6.37 -32.70 -7.58
CA ILE A 155 5.85 -34.04 -7.94
C ILE A 155 5.36 -34.07 -9.39
N ALA A 156 4.69 -33.00 -9.87
CA ALA A 156 4.23 -32.91 -11.25
C ALA A 156 5.41 -32.97 -12.25
N ILE A 157 6.52 -32.26 -11.96
CA ILE A 157 7.72 -32.28 -12.81
C ILE A 157 8.34 -33.67 -12.87
N ILE A 158 8.42 -34.39 -11.74
CA ILE A 158 8.97 -35.75 -11.68
C ILE A 158 8.12 -36.73 -12.50
N ILE A 159 6.79 -36.63 -12.42
CA ILE A 159 5.88 -37.49 -13.18
C ILE A 159 6.06 -37.26 -14.69
N VAL A 160 6.12 -36.00 -15.14
CA VAL A 160 6.32 -35.67 -16.55
C VAL A 160 7.67 -36.20 -17.06
N ALA A 161 8.75 -36.02 -16.30
CA ALA A 161 10.07 -36.54 -16.65
C ALA A 161 10.08 -38.08 -16.76
N PHE A 162 9.40 -38.78 -15.85
CA PHE A 162 9.29 -40.24 -15.88
C PHE A 162 8.51 -40.74 -17.11
N LEU A 163 7.37 -40.12 -17.43
CA LEU A 163 6.58 -40.47 -18.61
C LEU A 163 7.36 -40.24 -19.90
N TYR A 164 8.09 -39.12 -20.00
CA TYR A 164 8.97 -38.83 -21.12
C TYR A 164 10.08 -39.88 -21.26
N TYR A 165 10.77 -40.25 -20.17
CA TYR A 165 11.79 -41.30 -20.19
C TYR A 165 11.23 -42.64 -20.68
N LYS A 166 10.03 -43.03 -20.21
CA LYS A 166 9.38 -44.28 -20.61
C LYS A 166 8.98 -44.26 -22.09
N TRP A 167 8.54 -43.12 -22.60
CA TRP A 167 8.21 -42.96 -24.02
C TRP A 167 9.46 -43.08 -24.90
N LYS A 168 10.53 -42.35 -24.59
CA LYS A 168 11.80 -42.44 -25.31
C LYS A 168 12.38 -43.86 -25.31
N LYS A 169 12.28 -44.58 -24.19
CA LYS A 169 12.76 -45.97 -24.09
C LYS A 169 11.94 -46.96 -24.94
N LYS A 170 10.67 -46.66 -25.24
CA LYS A 170 9.90 -47.47 -26.19
C LYS A 170 10.41 -47.25 -27.61
N ASP A 171 10.68 -46.00 -27.99
CA ASP A 171 11.17 -45.66 -29.33
C ASP A 171 12.58 -46.21 -29.59
N ASP A 172 13.44 -46.24 -28.56
CA ASP A 172 14.80 -46.81 -28.66
C ASP A 172 14.79 -48.35 -28.83
N LYS A 173 13.73 -49.02 -28.37
CA LYS A 173 13.55 -50.47 -28.57
C LYS A 173 12.95 -50.82 -29.92
N THR A 174 12.18 -49.93 -30.54
CA THR A 174 11.54 -50.17 -31.84
C THR A 174 12.43 -49.82 -33.03
N LEU A 175 13.53 -49.08 -32.83
CA LEU A 175 14.49 -48.72 -33.88
C LEU A 175 15.72 -49.65 -33.98
N ARG A 176 15.83 -50.69 -33.14
CA ARG A 176 16.83 -51.75 -33.34
C ARG A 176 16.37 -52.73 -34.40
N ILE A 177 16.68 -52.44 -35.66
CA ILE A 177 16.62 -53.43 -36.74
C ILE A 177 17.65 -54.52 -36.41
N PRO A 178 17.27 -55.81 -36.28
CA PRO A 178 18.22 -56.89 -36.11
C PRO A 178 19.12 -56.96 -37.34
N SER A 179 20.43 -56.80 -37.11
CA SER A 179 21.45 -57.06 -38.12
C SER A 179 21.33 -58.50 -38.62
N GLU A 180 21.18 -58.64 -39.93
CA GLU A 180 21.34 -59.89 -40.68
C GLU A 180 22.55 -60.67 -40.18
N ARG A 181 22.33 -61.90 -39.72
CA ARG A 181 23.43 -62.85 -39.52
C ARG A 181 22.99 -64.27 -39.89
N ARG A 182 23.48 -64.64 -41.08
CA ARG A 182 23.74 -65.97 -41.64
C ARG A 182 22.61 -66.68 -42.36
#